data_AF-A0A183PAK5-F1
#
_entry.id   AF-A0A183PAK5-F1
#
_cell.length_a   1.000
_cell.length_b   1.000
_cell.length_c   1.000
_cell.angle_alpha   90.00
_cell.angle_beta   90.00
_cell.angle_gamma   90.00
#
_symmetry.space_group_name_H-M   'P 1'
#
loop_
_entity.id
_entity.type
_entity.pdbx_description
1 polymer ?
#
loop_
_entity_poly.entity_id
_entity_poly.type
_entity_poly.pdbx_seq_one_letter_code
_entity_poly.pdbx_strand_id
1 'polypeptide(L)'
;MQYLEFSELNISEEKENIEKLPSRAMKRCSFKKPSNTVSSKCDQKLIEDSENLDSYFLQHGNYINCKTSNHTLSKLRVGNHPGIPDPVVLEQFRNSYKPKQSPTLEKLRSKLGTRLFGNWRIYLREGFNILLYGIGSKRHIMEDFRKQYLSKANCIVIPGYDPSTNIKQILNCICHEFLHVADSCKNPTEQLQLIHDLFKKDEAEKSPLFLLLNNIDGPGLRNGKAQAILARLAEIQHIHLVASLDHANMPL
;
A
#
# COMPACT_ATOMS: atom_id res chain seq x y z
N MET A 1 36.19 21.83 -4.83
CA MET A 1 36.75 22.85 -3.93
C MET A 1 35.85 24.07 -3.98
N GLN A 2 35.72 24.77 -2.83
CA GLN A 2 34.94 26.00 -2.56
C GLN A 2 33.42 25.76 -2.51
N TYR A 3 32.72 25.66 -1.37
CA TYR A 3 32.78 26.40 -0.10
C TYR A 3 32.80 27.92 -0.27
N LEU A 4 31.68 28.57 0.06
CA LEU A 4 31.62 29.88 0.68
C LEU A 4 30.28 30.03 1.43
N GLU A 5 30.42 30.49 2.66
CA GLU A 5 29.44 30.66 3.73
C GLU A 5 29.34 32.17 4.05
N PHE A 6 28.35 32.54 4.87
CA PHE A 6 28.09 33.83 5.52
C PHE A 6 27.40 34.96 4.74
N SER A 7 26.21 35.34 5.22
CA SER A 7 26.12 36.51 6.11
C SER A 7 24.77 36.56 6.83
N GLU A 8 24.87 36.64 8.15
CA GLU A 8 23.82 36.94 9.13
C GLU A 8 23.13 38.27 8.83
N LEU A 9 21.82 38.35 9.06
CA LEU A 9 21.18 39.58 9.53
C LEU A 9 20.09 39.23 10.56
N ASN A 10 20.34 39.73 11.78
CA ASN A 10 19.43 39.88 12.90
C ASN A 10 18.11 40.52 12.51
N ILE A 11 16.99 39.91 12.91
CA ILE A 11 15.71 40.62 13.10
C ILE A 11 15.04 40.05 14.37
N SER A 12 15.19 40.84 15.43
CA SER A 12 14.30 41.10 16.57
C SER A 12 13.26 40.05 17.01
N GLU A 13 13.41 39.64 18.27
CA GLU A 13 12.40 39.01 19.11
C GLU A 13 11.16 39.91 19.28
N GLU A 14 10.03 39.55 18.68
CA GLU A 14 8.71 40.00 19.13
C GLU A 14 8.04 38.85 19.91
N LYS A 15 7.84 39.11 21.21
CA LYS A 15 7.10 38.25 22.14
C LYS A 15 5.61 38.48 21.93
N GLU A 16 4.94 37.60 21.20
CA GLU A 16 3.47 37.53 21.24
C GLU A 16 2.99 36.56 22.33
N ASN A 17 2.10 37.10 23.15
CA ASN A 17 1.43 36.47 24.29
C ASN A 17 0.66 35.21 23.86
N ILE A 18 1.09 34.05 24.36
CA ILE A 18 0.29 32.83 24.35
C ILE A 18 -0.77 32.96 25.46
N GLU A 19 -2.00 33.30 25.08
CA GLU A 19 -3.17 33.11 25.93
C GLU A 19 -3.29 31.62 26.27
N LYS A 20 -3.21 31.32 27.57
CA LYS A 20 -3.35 29.99 28.15
C LYS A 20 -4.77 29.46 27.91
N LEU A 21 -4.95 28.57 26.94
CA LEU A 21 -6.10 27.66 26.92
C LEU A 21 -5.98 26.66 28.09
N PRO A 22 -7.07 26.38 28.83
CA PRO A 22 -7.01 25.47 29.96
C PRO A 22 -6.75 24.04 29.49
N SER A 23 -5.67 23.45 30.02
CA SER A 23 -5.32 22.05 29.86
C SER A 23 -6.39 21.15 30.49
N ARG A 24 -7.38 20.73 29.70
CA ARG A 24 -8.30 19.67 30.11
C ARG A 24 -7.59 18.34 29.95
N ALA A 25 -6.87 17.94 30.99
CA ALA A 25 -6.35 16.59 31.13
C ALA A 25 -7.50 15.60 30.97
N MET A 26 -7.45 14.75 29.93
CA MET A 26 -8.30 13.57 29.88
C MET A 26 -7.95 12.70 31.08
N LYS A 27 -8.91 12.53 32.00
CA LYS A 27 -8.79 11.54 33.07
C LYS A 27 -8.66 10.18 32.41
N ARG A 28 -7.44 9.63 32.36
CA ARG A 28 -7.24 8.20 32.22
C ARG A 28 -7.93 7.55 33.42
N CYS A 29 -8.94 6.73 33.17
CA CYS A 29 -9.49 5.85 34.21
C CYS A 29 -8.35 4.95 34.69
N SER A 30 -7.85 5.24 35.89
CA SER A 30 -6.88 4.43 36.59
C SER A 30 -7.59 3.24 37.22
N PHE A 31 -7.45 2.05 36.63
CA PHE A 31 -7.73 0.81 37.33
C PHE A 31 -6.41 0.25 37.89
N LYS A 32 -6.39 0.03 39.21
CA LYS A 32 -5.26 -0.57 39.94
C LYS A 32 -5.05 -2.01 39.44
N LYS A 33 -3.83 -2.36 39.03
CA LYS A 33 -3.42 -3.75 38.78
C LYS A 33 -3.19 -4.46 40.12
N PRO A 34 -3.73 -5.67 40.36
CA PRO A 34 -3.18 -6.53 41.39
C PRO A 34 -1.86 -7.12 40.86
N SER A 35 -0.81 -6.99 41.66
CA SER A 35 0.46 -7.65 41.45
C SER A 35 0.27 -9.16 41.54
N ASN A 36 0.71 -9.90 40.53
CA ASN A 36 1.25 -11.25 40.71
C ASN A 36 2.25 -11.55 39.57
N THR A 37 3.50 -11.69 39.95
CA THR A 37 4.61 -12.24 39.18
C THR A 37 4.38 -13.72 38.91
N VAL A 38 4.64 -14.19 37.67
CA VAL A 38 5.55 -15.31 37.32
C VAL A 38 5.40 -15.72 35.82
N SER A 39 6.56 -15.69 35.15
CA SER A 39 7.12 -16.51 34.04
C SER A 39 6.45 -16.69 32.65
N SER A 40 7.36 -16.97 31.69
CA SER A 40 7.18 -17.63 30.38
C SER A 40 6.74 -16.80 29.16
N LYS A 41 7.59 -16.78 28.13
CA LYS A 41 7.37 -16.10 26.82
C LYS A 41 6.21 -16.69 26.01
N CYS A 42 5.69 -17.87 26.37
CA CYS A 42 4.54 -18.49 25.73
C CYS A 42 3.22 -17.94 26.28
N ASP A 43 3.19 -17.67 27.60
CA ASP A 43 2.01 -17.12 28.29
C ASP A 43 1.76 -15.65 27.93
N GLN A 44 2.81 -14.91 27.55
CA GLN A 44 2.69 -13.51 27.14
C GLN A 44 1.82 -13.31 25.89
N LYS A 45 1.89 -14.21 24.89
CA LYS A 45 1.06 -14.12 23.68
C LYS A 45 -0.42 -14.42 23.97
N LEU A 46 -0.69 -15.41 24.81
CA LEU A 46 -2.04 -15.80 25.18
C LEU A 46 -2.74 -14.72 26.02
N ILE A 47 -1.98 -14.04 26.89
CA ILE A 47 -2.48 -12.92 27.70
C ILE A 47 -2.74 -11.68 26.82
N GLU A 48 -1.85 -11.35 25.87
CA GLU A 48 -2.05 -10.24 24.92
C GLU A 48 -3.27 -10.47 24.00
N ASP A 49 -3.46 -11.71 23.52
CA ASP A 49 -4.61 -12.06 22.67
C ASP A 49 -5.93 -12.05 23.46
N SER A 50 -5.93 -12.48 24.73
CA SER A 50 -7.11 -12.36 25.60
C SER A 50 -7.43 -10.91 25.94
N GLU A 51 -6.42 -10.07 26.20
CA GLU A 51 -6.62 -8.64 26.43
C GLU A 51 -7.19 -7.94 25.19
N ASN A 52 -6.75 -8.32 23.99
CA ASN A 52 -7.30 -7.81 22.72
C ASN A 52 -8.74 -8.26 22.47
N LEU A 53 -9.03 -9.55 22.68
CA LEU A 53 -10.38 -10.11 22.51
C LEU A 53 -11.37 -9.50 23.52
N ASP A 54 -10.96 -9.41 24.78
CA ASP A 54 -11.74 -8.78 25.84
C ASP A 54 -11.92 -7.29 25.56
N SER A 55 -10.90 -6.59 25.04
CA SER A 55 -11.04 -5.18 24.65
C SER A 55 -12.07 -4.98 23.54
N TYR A 56 -12.15 -5.90 22.58
CA TYR A 56 -13.16 -5.88 21.53
C TYR A 56 -14.56 -6.05 22.14
N PHE A 57 -14.76 -7.08 22.99
CA PHE A 57 -16.05 -7.30 23.64
C PHE A 57 -16.42 -6.21 24.66
N LEU A 58 -15.46 -5.58 25.33
CA LEU A 58 -15.69 -4.45 26.25
C LEU A 58 -16.04 -3.17 25.48
N GLN A 59 -15.46 -2.96 24.29
CA GLN A 59 -15.81 -1.83 23.42
C GLN A 59 -17.17 -2.00 22.75
N HIS A 60 -17.58 -3.24 22.46
CA HIS A 60 -18.82 -3.55 21.75
C HIS A 60 -19.94 -4.10 22.66
N GLY A 61 -19.68 -4.32 23.95
CA GLY A 61 -20.62 -4.84 24.94
C GLY A 61 -21.65 -3.80 25.36
N ASN A 62 -22.92 -4.06 25.03
CA ASN A 62 -24.15 -3.31 25.33
C ASN A 62 -24.01 -1.99 26.12
N TYR A 63 -23.91 -0.92 25.34
CA TYR A 63 -23.93 0.51 25.69
C TYR A 63 -25.32 0.95 26.21
N ILE A 64 -25.72 0.60 27.43
CA ILE A 64 -27.02 1.05 27.97
C ILE A 64 -27.00 2.57 28.30
N ASN A 65 -25.83 3.20 28.47
CA ASN A 65 -25.72 4.64 28.82
C ASN A 65 -24.45 5.34 28.32
N CYS A 66 -23.96 4.98 27.13
CA CYS A 66 -22.76 5.63 26.60
C CYS A 66 -23.12 6.96 25.94
N LYS A 67 -22.86 8.04 26.67
CA LYS A 67 -23.02 9.42 26.19
C LYS A 67 -22.06 9.66 25.03
N THR A 68 -22.57 9.60 23.81
CA THR A 68 -21.81 10.04 22.62
C THR A 68 -21.89 11.56 22.51
N SER A 69 -20.85 12.19 22.02
CA SER A 69 -20.86 13.62 21.73
C SER A 69 -21.57 13.89 20.39
N ASN A 70 -22.41 14.93 20.32
CA ASN A 70 -23.09 15.35 19.09
C ASN A 70 -22.16 16.12 18.11
N HIS A 71 -20.87 15.81 18.08
CA HIS A 71 -19.92 16.38 17.11
C HIS A 71 -20.06 15.66 15.77
N THR A 72 -20.94 16.17 14.92
CA THR A 72 -21.17 15.64 13.56
C THR A 72 -20.16 16.22 12.57
N LEU A 73 -19.79 15.46 11.53
CA LEU A 73 -18.91 15.95 10.45
C LEU A 73 -19.42 17.23 9.78
N SER A 74 -20.74 17.45 9.78
CA SER A 74 -21.36 18.69 9.28
C SER A 74 -20.97 19.95 10.06
N LYS A 75 -20.46 19.81 11.30
CA LYS A 75 -19.97 20.93 12.11
C LYS A 75 -18.52 21.30 11.80
N LEU A 76 -17.82 20.53 10.95
CA LEU A 76 -16.50 20.93 10.45
C LEU A 76 -16.65 22.16 9.57
N ARG A 77 -15.71 23.10 9.72
CA ARG A 77 -15.63 24.31 8.90
C ARG A 77 -14.28 24.32 8.22
N VAL A 78 -14.26 24.67 6.94
CA VAL A 78 -13.03 24.98 6.22
C VAL A 78 -13.09 26.44 5.81
N GLY A 79 -12.31 27.26 6.53
CA GLY A 79 -12.41 28.71 6.47
C GLY A 79 -13.84 29.17 6.83
N ASN A 80 -14.46 29.92 5.93
CA ASN A 80 -15.79 30.50 6.12
C ASN A 80 -16.94 29.58 5.69
N HIS A 81 -16.65 28.44 5.04
CA HIS A 81 -17.67 27.52 4.55
C HIS A 81 -17.92 26.39 5.55
N PRO A 82 -19.18 26.15 5.96
CA PRO A 82 -19.55 24.97 6.73
C PRO A 82 -19.52 23.72 5.83
N GLY A 83 -18.98 22.62 6.34
CA GLY A 83 -18.94 21.34 5.64
C GLY A 83 -17.57 20.97 5.07
N ILE A 84 -17.56 19.90 4.28
CA ILE A 84 -16.38 19.39 3.58
C ILE A 84 -16.08 20.35 2.41
N PRO A 85 -14.82 20.73 2.16
CA PRO A 85 -14.50 21.65 1.07
C PRO A 85 -14.83 21.04 -0.29
N ASP A 86 -15.09 21.92 -1.25
CA ASP A 86 -15.26 21.52 -2.64
C ASP A 86 -14.05 20.71 -3.14
N PRO A 87 -14.26 19.70 -4.02
CA PRO A 87 -13.18 18.86 -4.53
C PRO A 87 -12.01 19.65 -5.12
N VAL A 88 -12.30 20.77 -5.79
CA VAL A 88 -11.29 21.66 -6.38
C VAL A 88 -10.40 22.30 -5.31
N VAL A 89 -11.00 22.76 -4.21
CA VAL A 89 -10.27 23.35 -3.08
C VAL A 89 -9.42 22.29 -2.39
N LEU A 90 -9.95 21.08 -2.20
CA LEU A 90 -9.19 19.95 -1.67
C LEU A 90 -7.99 19.58 -2.53
N GLU A 91 -8.14 19.58 -3.86
CA GLU A 91 -7.03 19.33 -4.77
C GLU A 91 -5.95 20.41 -4.69
N GLN A 92 -6.36 21.69 -4.63
CA GLN A 92 -5.43 22.80 -4.43
C GLN A 92 -4.67 22.67 -3.11
N PHE A 93 -5.35 22.33 -2.02
CA PHE A 93 -4.72 22.06 -0.73
C PHE A 93 -3.77 20.87 -0.77
N ARG A 94 -4.16 19.78 -1.44
CA ARG A 94 -3.31 18.59 -1.58
C ARG A 94 -2.04 18.90 -2.38
N ASN A 95 -2.15 19.78 -3.39
CA ASN A 95 -1.03 20.18 -4.22
C ASN A 95 -0.11 21.19 -3.52
N SER A 96 -0.66 22.09 -2.70
CA SER A 96 0.11 23.08 -1.94
C SER A 96 0.75 22.49 -0.68
N TYR A 97 0.08 21.56 -0.02
CA TYR A 97 0.57 20.94 1.21
C TYR A 97 1.63 19.88 0.90
N LYS A 98 2.89 20.22 1.18
CA LYS A 98 3.98 19.25 1.21
C LYS A 98 4.26 18.85 2.66
N PRO A 99 4.16 17.56 3.00
CA PRO A 99 4.44 17.12 4.35
C PRO A 99 5.91 17.38 4.68
N LYS A 100 6.20 17.85 5.91
CA LYS A 100 7.58 18.14 6.38
C LYS A 100 8.54 16.97 6.21
N GLN A 101 8.02 15.74 6.20
CA GLN A 101 8.79 14.50 6.12
C GLN A 101 9.07 14.04 4.68
N SER A 102 8.54 14.73 3.64
CA SER A 102 8.76 14.34 2.24
C SER A 102 10.25 14.17 1.85
N PRO A 103 11.19 15.07 2.21
CA PRO A 103 12.59 14.88 1.80
C PRO A 103 13.24 13.67 2.49
N THR A 104 12.84 13.37 3.72
CA THR A 104 13.32 12.18 4.46
C THR A 104 12.82 10.90 3.79
N LEU A 105 11.55 10.88 3.37
CA LEU A 105 10.95 9.75 2.66
C LEU A 105 11.61 9.53 1.29
N GLU A 106 11.91 10.59 0.55
CA GLU A 106 12.62 10.50 -0.73
C GLU A 106 14.05 9.96 -0.57
N LYS A 107 14.79 10.42 0.45
CA LYS A 107 16.12 9.89 0.79
C LYS A 107 16.06 8.41 1.19
N LEU A 108 15.04 8.03 1.95
CA LEU A 108 14.84 6.64 2.34
C LEU A 108 14.54 5.77 1.10
N ARG A 109 13.65 6.25 0.23
CA ARG A 109 13.28 5.58 -1.02
C ARG A 109 14.48 5.36 -1.94
N SER A 110 15.32 6.38 -2.14
CA SER A 110 16.51 6.23 -2.99
C SER A 110 17.51 5.21 -2.41
N LYS A 111 17.71 5.22 -1.09
CA LYS A 111 18.55 4.23 -0.38
C LYS A 111 17.97 2.81 -0.43
N LEU A 112 16.65 2.67 -0.37
CA LEU A 112 15.99 1.36 -0.46
C LEU A 112 16.09 0.80 -1.87
N GLY A 113 15.88 1.62 -2.90
CA GLY A 113 15.96 1.20 -4.29
C GLY A 113 17.31 0.59 -4.64
N THR A 114 18.40 1.28 -4.32
CA THR A 114 19.76 0.80 -4.62
C THR A 114 20.09 -0.54 -3.95
N ARG A 115 19.55 -0.79 -2.74
CA ARG A 115 19.81 -2.03 -2.00
C ARG A 115 18.89 -3.18 -2.39
N LEU A 116 17.59 -2.91 -2.57
CA LEU A 116 16.57 -3.95 -2.75
C LEU A 116 16.50 -4.42 -4.21
N PHE A 117 16.64 -3.53 -5.17
CA PHE A 117 16.37 -3.86 -6.57
C PHE A 117 17.38 -4.88 -7.15
N GLY A 118 18.62 -4.87 -6.65
CA GLY A 118 19.61 -5.92 -6.97
C GLY A 118 19.14 -7.31 -6.52
N ASN A 119 18.64 -7.43 -5.29
CA ASN A 119 18.13 -8.69 -4.74
C ASN A 119 16.84 -9.12 -5.44
N TRP A 120 15.93 -8.20 -5.73
CA TRP A 120 14.68 -8.48 -6.42
C TRP A 120 14.91 -9.14 -7.77
N ARG A 121 15.91 -8.67 -8.52
CA ARG A 121 16.29 -9.30 -9.79
C ARG A 121 16.72 -10.75 -9.62
N ILE A 122 17.47 -11.06 -8.57
CA ILE A 122 17.92 -12.43 -8.28
C ILE A 122 16.70 -13.29 -7.94
N TYR A 123 15.83 -12.81 -7.05
CA TYR A 123 14.62 -13.55 -6.68
C TYR A 123 13.70 -13.83 -7.86
N LEU A 124 13.47 -12.83 -8.73
CA LEU A 124 12.64 -13.03 -9.91
C LEU A 124 13.26 -14.03 -10.88
N ARG A 125 14.59 -14.03 -11.05
CA ARG A 125 15.29 -15.02 -11.89
C ARG A 125 15.19 -16.45 -11.37
N GLU A 126 15.18 -16.62 -10.06
CA GLU A 126 14.98 -17.92 -9.41
C GLU A 126 13.50 -18.36 -9.39
N GLY A 127 12.59 -17.60 -10.03
CA GLY A 127 11.16 -17.92 -10.11
C GLY A 127 10.34 -17.50 -8.90
N PHE A 128 10.91 -16.71 -7.97
CA PHE A 128 10.14 -16.15 -6.86
C PHE A 128 9.39 -14.90 -7.30
N ASN A 129 8.13 -14.81 -6.84
CA ASN A 129 7.32 -13.61 -6.98
C ASN A 129 7.50 -12.68 -5.79
N ILE A 130 7.39 -11.37 -6.01
CA ILE A 130 7.63 -10.35 -4.98
C ILE A 130 6.30 -9.70 -4.60
N LEU A 131 6.00 -9.69 -3.30
CA LEU A 131 4.82 -9.02 -2.76
C LEU A 131 5.24 -7.91 -1.79
N LEU A 132 4.81 -6.69 -2.08
CA LEU A 132 5.07 -5.50 -1.27
C LEU A 132 3.87 -5.20 -0.40
N TYR A 133 4.04 -5.30 0.91
CA TYR A 133 3.05 -4.90 1.90
C TYR A 133 3.60 -3.76 2.77
N GLY A 134 2.71 -3.04 3.43
CA GLY A 134 3.06 -1.95 4.33
C GLY A 134 2.25 -0.69 4.07
N ILE A 135 2.43 0.26 4.99
CA ILE A 135 1.64 1.48 5.06
C ILE A 135 2.10 2.46 3.97
N GLY A 136 1.13 3.01 3.24
CA GLY A 136 1.35 4.06 2.26
C GLY A 136 1.53 3.55 0.82
N SER A 137 1.70 4.51 -0.09
CA SER A 137 1.72 4.24 -1.52
C SER A 137 3.03 3.60 -1.97
N LYS A 138 2.95 2.35 -2.44
CA LYS A 138 4.07 1.55 -2.94
C LYS A 138 4.35 1.75 -4.44
N ARG A 139 3.41 2.40 -5.15
CA ARG A 139 3.47 2.67 -6.60
C ARG A 139 4.80 3.30 -7.03
N HIS A 140 5.27 4.22 -6.21
CA HIS A 140 6.53 4.94 -6.37
C HIS A 140 7.75 4.01 -6.43
N ILE A 141 7.86 3.04 -5.50
CA ILE A 141 8.97 2.08 -5.47
C ILE A 141 8.88 1.12 -6.66
N MET A 142 7.67 0.67 -7.01
CA MET A 142 7.45 -0.19 -8.18
C MET A 142 7.83 0.51 -9.49
N GLU A 143 7.49 1.80 -9.62
CA GLU A 143 7.84 2.60 -10.80
C GLU A 143 9.35 2.85 -10.90
N ASP A 144 10.04 3.07 -9.78
CA ASP A 144 11.50 3.18 -9.78
C ASP A 144 12.17 1.87 -10.20
N PHE A 145 11.66 0.74 -9.71
CA PHE A 145 12.13 -0.59 -10.12
C PHE A 145 11.95 -0.77 -11.63
N ARG A 146 10.78 -0.40 -12.16
CA ARG A 146 10.49 -0.44 -13.60
C ARG A 146 11.48 0.39 -14.41
N LYS A 147 11.67 1.66 -14.04
CA LYS A 147 12.55 2.59 -14.75
C LYS A 147 14.01 2.15 -14.74
N GLN A 148 14.50 1.69 -13.59
CA GLN A 148 15.91 1.36 -13.42
C GLN A 148 16.28 -0.02 -13.99
N TYR A 149 15.40 -1.02 -13.86
CA TYR A 149 15.74 -2.41 -14.17
C TYR A 149 14.96 -3.01 -15.33
N LEU A 150 13.71 -2.61 -15.53
CA LEU A 150 12.82 -3.20 -16.55
C LEU A 150 12.69 -2.34 -17.81
N SER A 151 13.53 -1.31 -17.97
CA SER A 151 13.48 -0.41 -19.13
C SER A 151 13.74 -1.10 -20.47
N LYS A 152 14.44 -2.24 -20.47
CA LYS A 152 14.75 -3.05 -21.66
C LYS A 152 13.99 -4.39 -21.71
N ALA A 153 13.17 -4.68 -20.70
CA ALA A 153 12.46 -5.94 -20.57
C ALA A 153 10.97 -5.75 -20.87
N ASN A 154 10.28 -6.84 -21.21
CA ASN A 154 8.84 -6.83 -21.44
C ASN A 154 8.12 -6.67 -20.11
N CYS A 155 7.43 -5.55 -19.92
CA CYS A 155 6.87 -5.17 -18.63
C CYS A 155 5.47 -4.58 -18.81
N ILE A 156 4.47 -5.18 -18.16
CA ILE A 156 3.09 -4.68 -18.12
C ILE A 156 2.81 -4.14 -16.73
N VAL A 157 2.34 -2.89 -16.66
CA VAL A 157 1.93 -2.25 -15.40
C VAL A 157 0.42 -2.27 -15.28
N ILE A 158 -0.08 -2.91 -14.24
CA ILE A 158 -1.51 -3.11 -14.01
C ILE A 158 -1.95 -2.25 -12.82
N PRO A 159 -2.89 -1.30 -13.01
CA PRO A 159 -3.44 -0.49 -11.94
C PRO A 159 -4.59 -1.22 -11.22
N GLY A 160 -4.30 -2.16 -10.33
CA GLY A 160 -5.34 -2.92 -9.61
C GLY A 160 -6.21 -2.08 -8.66
N TYR A 161 -5.79 -0.87 -8.28
CA TYR A 161 -6.62 0.05 -7.49
C TYR A 161 -7.81 0.62 -8.29
N ASP A 162 -7.79 0.52 -9.62
CA ASP A 162 -8.90 0.99 -10.45
C ASP A 162 -10.05 -0.04 -10.45
N PRO A 163 -11.27 0.34 -10.06
CA PRO A 163 -12.42 -0.57 -10.08
C PRO A 163 -12.79 -1.10 -11.47
N SER A 164 -12.35 -0.45 -12.55
CA SER A 164 -12.60 -0.95 -13.90
C SER A 164 -11.74 -2.19 -14.25
N THR A 165 -10.61 -2.37 -13.56
CA THR A 165 -9.63 -3.42 -13.84
C THR A 165 -10.15 -4.79 -13.46
N ASN A 166 -10.30 -5.66 -14.47
CA ASN A 166 -10.77 -7.03 -14.32
C ASN A 166 -9.72 -8.05 -14.77
N ILE A 167 -9.79 -9.27 -14.23
CA ILE A 167 -8.88 -10.36 -14.63
C ILE A 167 -8.92 -10.66 -16.13
N LYS A 168 -10.10 -10.54 -16.77
CA LYS A 168 -10.24 -10.70 -18.22
C LYS A 168 -9.44 -9.65 -19.00
N GLN A 169 -9.42 -8.40 -18.54
CA GLN A 169 -8.65 -7.34 -19.19
C GLN A 169 -7.15 -7.58 -19.04
N ILE A 170 -6.71 -8.09 -17.89
CA ILE A 170 -5.30 -8.46 -17.67
C ILE A 170 -4.89 -9.58 -18.65
N LEU A 171 -5.70 -10.63 -18.77
CA LEU A 171 -5.43 -11.74 -19.70
C LEU A 171 -5.45 -11.28 -21.16
N ASN A 172 -6.44 -10.46 -21.55
CA ASN A 172 -6.51 -9.89 -22.89
C ASN A 172 -5.28 -9.01 -23.17
N CYS A 173 -4.85 -8.20 -22.21
CA CYS A 173 -3.65 -7.37 -22.33
C CYS A 173 -2.42 -8.25 -22.64
N ILE A 174 -2.21 -9.33 -21.89
CA ILE A 174 -1.12 -10.28 -22.15
C ILE A 174 -1.25 -10.92 -23.55
N CYS A 175 -2.44 -11.39 -23.92
CA CYS A 175 -2.66 -12.04 -25.21
C CYS A 175 -2.44 -11.10 -26.41
N HIS A 176 -2.92 -9.86 -26.35
CA HIS A 176 -2.82 -8.91 -27.46
C HIS A 176 -1.47 -8.19 -27.51
N GLU A 177 -1.01 -7.68 -26.38
CA GLU A 177 0.19 -6.85 -26.31
C GLU A 177 1.46 -7.70 -26.42
N PHE A 178 1.46 -8.90 -25.84
CA PHE A 178 2.65 -9.75 -25.80
C PHE A 178 2.61 -10.91 -26.79
N LEU A 179 1.50 -11.65 -26.87
CA LEU A 179 1.43 -12.88 -27.69
C LEU A 179 0.95 -12.62 -29.13
N HIS A 180 0.40 -11.44 -29.41
CA HIS A 180 -0.22 -11.06 -30.70
C HIS A 180 -1.23 -12.09 -31.23
N VAL A 181 -1.89 -12.82 -30.34
CA VAL A 181 -2.95 -13.78 -30.67
C VAL A 181 -4.28 -13.04 -30.73
N ALA A 182 -5.02 -13.19 -31.84
CA ALA A 182 -6.36 -12.61 -31.98
C ALA A 182 -7.34 -13.19 -30.94
N ASP A 183 -8.37 -12.43 -30.57
CA ASP A 183 -9.42 -12.73 -29.56
C ASP A 183 -9.98 -14.17 -29.63
N SER A 184 -9.26 -15.17 -29.10
CA SER A 184 -9.61 -16.56 -29.39
C SER A 184 -10.48 -17.21 -28.31
N CYS A 185 -10.58 -16.64 -27.10
CA CYS A 185 -11.24 -17.32 -25.99
C CYS A 185 -12.11 -16.36 -25.16
N LYS A 186 -13.41 -16.66 -25.02
CA LYS A 186 -14.34 -15.90 -24.15
C LYS A 186 -14.16 -16.25 -22.66
N ASN A 187 -13.58 -17.41 -22.38
CA ASN A 187 -13.42 -17.98 -21.05
C ASN A 187 -12.01 -17.67 -20.50
N PRO A 188 -11.89 -17.01 -19.33
CA PRO A 188 -10.58 -16.66 -18.77
C PRO A 188 -9.71 -17.89 -18.41
N THR A 189 -10.32 -19.04 -18.11
CA THR A 189 -9.56 -20.26 -17.79
C THR A 189 -8.91 -20.88 -19.04
N GLU A 190 -9.58 -20.84 -20.18
CA GLU A 190 -9.03 -21.31 -21.45
C GLU A 190 -7.91 -20.36 -21.92
N GLN A 191 -8.11 -19.04 -21.79
CA GLN A 191 -7.08 -18.04 -22.06
C GLN A 191 -5.81 -18.32 -21.24
N LEU A 192 -5.97 -18.62 -19.95
CA LEU A 192 -4.86 -18.97 -19.07
C LEU A 192 -4.12 -20.23 -19.53
N GLN A 193 -4.84 -21.28 -19.94
CA GLN A 193 -4.22 -22.50 -20.47
C GLN A 193 -3.42 -22.23 -21.75
N LEU A 194 -3.97 -21.39 -22.63
CA LEU A 194 -3.32 -20.99 -23.88
C LEU A 194 -2.03 -20.21 -23.60
N ILE A 195 -2.08 -19.26 -22.65
CA ILE A 195 -0.88 -18.55 -22.16
C ILE A 195 0.13 -19.57 -21.63
N HIS A 196 -0.29 -20.47 -20.74
CA HIS A 196 0.60 -21.47 -20.15
C HIS A 196 1.28 -22.35 -21.21
N ASP A 197 0.56 -22.78 -22.25
CA ASP A 197 1.12 -23.61 -23.32
C ASP A 197 2.04 -22.84 -24.28
N LEU A 198 1.80 -21.55 -24.49
CA LEU A 198 2.70 -20.69 -25.26
C LEU A 198 4.00 -20.40 -24.50
N PHE A 199 3.91 -20.16 -23.20
CA PHE A 199 5.07 -19.93 -22.35
C PHE A 199 5.90 -21.20 -22.07
N LYS A 200 5.43 -22.40 -22.42
CA LYS A 200 6.24 -23.63 -22.38
C LYS A 200 7.28 -23.73 -23.50
N LYS A 201 7.15 -22.96 -24.57
CA LYS A 201 8.05 -23.04 -25.73
C LYS A 201 9.40 -22.40 -25.40
N ASP A 202 10.49 -22.93 -25.92
CA ASP A 202 11.87 -22.44 -25.71
C ASP A 202 12.07 -20.95 -26.11
N GLU A 203 11.20 -20.40 -26.95
CA GLU A 203 11.21 -18.98 -27.31
C GLU A 203 10.82 -18.05 -26.14
N ALA A 204 10.03 -18.55 -25.19
CA ALA A 204 9.62 -17.81 -23.99
C ALA A 204 10.78 -17.59 -23.01
N GLU A 205 11.79 -18.47 -23.01
CA GLU A 205 12.99 -18.33 -22.18
C GLU A 205 13.80 -17.08 -22.55
N LYS A 206 13.82 -16.72 -23.84
CA LYS A 206 14.55 -15.56 -24.35
C LYS A 206 13.88 -14.22 -24.00
N SER A 207 12.59 -14.23 -23.65
CA SER A 207 11.80 -13.02 -23.47
C SER A 207 10.83 -13.11 -22.28
N PRO A 208 11.34 -13.11 -21.03
CA PRO A 208 10.47 -13.18 -19.85
C PRO A 208 9.55 -11.95 -19.75
N LEU A 209 8.34 -12.17 -19.24
CA LEU A 209 7.33 -11.14 -19.04
C LEU A 209 7.28 -10.73 -17.56
N PHE A 210 7.43 -9.43 -17.29
CA PHE A 210 7.29 -8.88 -15.94
C PHE A 210 5.91 -8.24 -15.77
N LEU A 211 5.17 -8.67 -14.76
CA LEU A 211 3.87 -8.12 -14.38
C LEU A 211 4.02 -7.29 -13.12
N LEU A 212 3.78 -5.98 -13.22
CA LEU A 212 3.76 -5.06 -12.08
C LEU A 212 2.32 -4.77 -11.69
N LEU A 213 1.82 -5.49 -10.71
CA LEU A 213 0.45 -5.38 -10.23
C LEU A 213 0.37 -4.48 -8.99
N ASN A 214 -0.06 -3.23 -9.17
CA ASN A 214 -0.37 -2.39 -8.02
C ASN A 214 -1.69 -2.84 -7.43
N ASN A 215 -1.77 -3.02 -6.11
CA ASN A 215 -2.99 -3.41 -5.40
C ASN A 215 -3.60 -4.70 -5.94
N ILE A 216 -2.96 -5.84 -5.65
CA ILE A 216 -3.50 -7.17 -5.95
C ILE A 216 -4.86 -7.42 -5.25
N ASP A 217 -5.08 -6.69 -4.16
CA ASP A 217 -6.32 -6.56 -3.39
C ASP A 217 -7.28 -5.49 -3.95
N GLY A 218 -7.14 -5.16 -5.22
CA GLY A 218 -8.05 -4.27 -5.94
C GLY A 218 -9.50 -4.75 -5.88
N PRO A 219 -10.49 -3.83 -5.89
CA PRO A 219 -11.91 -4.21 -5.84
C PRO A 219 -12.32 -5.19 -6.96
N GLY A 220 -11.75 -5.08 -8.17
CA GLY A 220 -11.99 -6.01 -9.28
C GLY A 220 -11.21 -7.33 -9.22
N LEU A 221 -10.24 -7.44 -8.31
CA LEU A 221 -9.31 -8.58 -8.21
C LEU A 221 -9.48 -9.41 -6.93
N ARG A 222 -10.21 -8.92 -5.93
CA ARG A 222 -10.48 -9.64 -4.66
C ARG A 222 -11.23 -10.97 -4.82
N ASN A 223 -11.88 -11.19 -5.95
CA ASN A 223 -12.66 -12.40 -6.21
C ASN A 223 -11.75 -13.64 -6.19
N GLY A 224 -12.17 -14.71 -5.50
CA GLY A 224 -11.38 -15.96 -5.41
C GLY A 224 -11.02 -16.56 -6.78
N LYS A 225 -11.90 -16.43 -7.78
CA LYS A 225 -11.60 -16.83 -9.17
C LYS A 225 -10.47 -16.02 -9.79
N ALA A 226 -10.43 -14.71 -9.55
CA ALA A 226 -9.38 -13.83 -10.09
C ALA A 226 -8.03 -14.13 -9.41
N GLN A 227 -8.01 -14.30 -8.09
CA GLN A 227 -6.81 -14.69 -7.35
C GLN A 227 -6.29 -16.07 -7.77
N ALA A 228 -7.18 -17.04 -8.01
CA ALA A 228 -6.78 -18.36 -8.53
C ALA A 228 -6.11 -18.26 -9.92
N ILE A 229 -6.65 -17.42 -10.81
CA ILE A 229 -6.04 -17.19 -12.14
C ILE A 229 -4.69 -16.48 -11.99
N LEU A 230 -4.59 -15.45 -11.14
CA LEU A 230 -3.32 -14.76 -10.88
C LEU A 230 -2.26 -15.70 -10.29
N ALA A 231 -2.66 -16.60 -9.38
CA ALA A 231 -1.77 -17.60 -8.81
C ALA A 231 -1.24 -18.55 -9.89
N ARG A 232 -2.09 -18.98 -10.82
CA ARG A 232 -1.68 -19.80 -11.97
C ARG A 232 -0.80 -19.05 -12.97
N LEU A 233 -1.03 -17.75 -13.19
CA LEU A 233 -0.12 -16.93 -13.99
C LEU A 233 1.25 -16.80 -13.33
N ALA A 234 1.27 -16.64 -12.00
CA ALA A 234 2.48 -16.51 -11.20
C ALA A 234 3.25 -17.84 -11.04
N GLU A 235 2.63 -18.98 -11.40
CA GLU A 235 3.25 -20.32 -11.45
C GLU A 235 4.15 -20.48 -12.69
N ILE A 236 3.92 -19.69 -13.74
CA ILE A 236 4.66 -19.78 -15.00
C ILE A 236 6.07 -19.22 -14.80
N GLN A 237 7.10 -20.04 -15.01
CA GLN A 237 8.51 -19.67 -14.74
C GLN A 237 8.98 -18.41 -15.50
N HIS A 238 8.46 -18.19 -16.70
CA HIS A 238 8.83 -17.06 -17.56
C HIS A 238 7.94 -15.82 -17.35
N ILE A 239 6.98 -15.87 -16.43
CA ILE A 239 6.16 -14.73 -16.00
C ILE A 239 6.53 -14.38 -14.57
N HIS A 240 7.10 -13.20 -14.37
CA HIS A 240 7.55 -12.73 -13.07
C HIS A 240 6.58 -11.70 -12.51
N LEU A 241 5.98 -11.98 -11.36
CA LEU A 241 5.02 -11.09 -10.71
C LEU A 241 5.68 -10.26 -9.61
N VAL A 242 5.51 -8.94 -9.71
CA VAL A 242 5.78 -7.99 -8.62
C VAL A 242 4.47 -7.30 -8.27
N ALA A 243 3.94 -7.58 -7.10
CA ALA A 243 2.63 -7.11 -6.66
C ALA A 243 2.72 -6.23 -5.40
N SER A 244 1.71 -5.37 -5.18
CA SER A 244 1.56 -4.62 -3.93
C SER A 244 0.22 -4.92 -3.25
N LEU A 245 0.20 -4.85 -1.92
CA LEU A 245 -0.93 -5.16 -1.05
C LEU A 245 -1.15 -4.04 -0.02
N ASP A 246 -2.40 -3.65 0.19
CA ASP A 246 -2.78 -2.56 1.10
C ASP A 246 -3.81 -2.96 2.18
N HIS A 247 -4.65 -3.95 1.92
CA HIS A 247 -5.78 -4.30 2.77
C HIS A 247 -5.33 -5.11 3.99
N ALA A 248 -5.71 -4.65 5.19
CA ALA A 248 -5.35 -5.29 6.45
C ALA A 248 -5.88 -6.73 6.59
N ASN A 249 -7.05 -7.02 6.01
CA ASN A 249 -7.65 -8.36 6.10
C ASN A 249 -7.10 -9.36 5.07
N MET A 250 -6.16 -8.98 4.20
CA MET A 250 -5.52 -9.92 3.28
C MET A 250 -4.37 -10.60 4.05
N PRO A 251 -4.44 -11.92 4.30
CA PRO A 251 -4.36 -12.98 3.28
C PRO A 251 -5.62 -13.89 3.18
N LEU A 252 -6.76 -13.44 3.71
CA LEU A 252 -8.01 -14.20 3.77
C LEU A 252 -8.73 -14.33 2.42
#